data_AF-A0A2V8WXZ9-F1
#
_entry.id   AF-A0A2V8WXZ9-F1
#
_cell.length_a   1.000
_cell.length_b   1.000
_cell.length_c   1.000
_cell.angle_alpha   90.00
_cell.angle_beta   90.00
_cell.angle_gamma   90.00
#
_symmetry.space_group_name_H-M   'P 1'
#
loop_
_entity.id
_entity.type
_entity.pdbx_description
1 polymer ?
#
loop_
_entity_poly.entity_id
_entity_poly.type
_entity_poly.pdbx_seq_one_letter_code
_entity_poly.pdbx_strand_id
1 'polypeptide(L)'
;MRAFLRSSNDVSAVVGVLLLVVPTYFVAMSALRYDAPGLHFFDSPILILGTLAIAFAVNARSILSVKVEPEKPPVLKIALSLRIWNLAEILLALLLLGALFAYAFVENFEPRLVR
;
A
#
# COMPACT_ATOMS: atom_id res chain seq x y z
N MET A 1 -17.12 10.52 27.20
CA MET A 1 -16.23 9.83 26.24
C MET A 1 -16.96 9.69 24.91
N ARG A 2 -16.59 10.43 23.86
CA ARG A 2 -17.15 10.15 22.51
C ARG A 2 -16.50 8.86 22.02
N ALA A 3 -17.33 7.86 21.77
CA ALA A 3 -16.91 6.64 21.10
C ALA A 3 -16.22 7.06 19.80
N PHE A 4 -14.98 6.61 19.67
CA PHE A 4 -14.23 6.71 18.43
C PHE A 4 -15.14 6.26 17.30
N LEU A 5 -15.25 7.03 16.23
CA LEU A 5 -15.56 6.48 14.92
C LEU A 5 -14.36 5.62 14.51
N ARG A 6 -14.22 4.49 15.22
CA ARG A 6 -13.36 3.38 14.86
C ARG A 6 -14.06 2.79 13.66
N SER A 7 -13.73 3.29 12.47
CA SER A 7 -14.10 2.65 11.21
C SER A 7 -13.95 1.16 11.43
N SER A 8 -15.03 0.40 11.21
CA SER A 8 -15.06 -1.04 11.50
C SER A 8 -13.76 -1.66 11.00
N ASN A 9 -12.91 -2.10 11.93
CA ASN A 9 -11.50 -2.38 11.62
C ASN A 9 -11.37 -3.57 10.64
N ASP A 10 -12.42 -4.39 10.55
CA ASP A 10 -12.55 -5.46 9.57
C ASP A 10 -12.72 -4.89 8.15
N VAL A 11 -13.40 -3.75 8.01
CA VAL A 11 -13.58 -3.08 6.72
C VAL A 11 -12.26 -2.57 6.17
N SER A 12 -11.37 -2.01 7.01
CA SER A 12 -10.05 -1.56 6.53
C SER A 12 -9.19 -2.71 6.03
N ALA A 13 -9.21 -3.86 6.72
CA ALA A 13 -8.46 -5.05 6.29
C ALA A 13 -9.06 -5.64 5.01
N VAL A 14 -10.39 -5.77 4.93
CA VAL A 14 -11.07 -6.24 3.70
C VAL A 14 -10.78 -5.32 2.51
N VAL A 15 -10.87 -4.00 2.70
CA VAL A 15 -10.56 -3.02 1.66
C VAL A 15 -9.09 -3.09 1.26
N GLY A 16 -8.18 -3.22 2.23
CA GLY A 16 -6.75 -3.35 1.95
C GLY A 16 -6.44 -4.62 1.16
N VAL A 17 -6.99 -5.78 1.53
CA VAL A 17 -6.88 -7.02 0.75
C VAL A 17 -7.37 -6.82 -0.68
N LEU A 18 -8.55 -6.22 -0.88
CA LEU A 18 -9.09 -5.96 -2.22
C LEU A 18 -8.18 -5.06 -3.06
N LEU A 19 -7.63 -4.00 -2.45
CA LEU A 19 -6.70 -3.09 -3.12
C LEU A 19 -5.36 -3.75 -3.46
N LEU A 20 -4.94 -4.77 -2.72
CA LEU A 20 -3.69 -5.49 -2.96
C LEU A 20 -3.80 -6.56 -4.05
N VAL A 21 -5.01 -6.98 -4.46
CA VAL A 21 -5.20 -8.02 -5.49
C VAL A 21 -4.52 -7.63 -6.81
N VAL A 22 -4.81 -6.44 -7.32
CA VAL A 22 -4.28 -5.94 -8.60
C VAL A 22 -2.75 -5.87 -8.62
N PRO A 23 -2.08 -5.14 -7.68
CA PRO A 23 -0.63 -5.06 -7.68
C PRO A 23 0.03 -6.41 -7.44
N THR A 24 -0.57 -7.29 -6.63
CA THR A 24 -0.05 -8.66 -6.43
C THR A 24 -0.11 -9.47 -7.71
N TYR A 25 -1.26 -9.45 -8.40
CA TYR A 25 -1.43 -10.15 -9.66
C TYR A 25 -0.45 -9.66 -10.74
N PHE A 26 -0.29 -8.34 -10.86
CA PHE A 26 0.68 -7.74 -11.78
C PHE A 26 2.11 -8.21 -11.48
N VAL A 27 2.58 -8.04 -10.23
CA VAL A 27 3.93 -8.45 -9.84
C VAL A 27 4.14 -9.96 -10.05
N ALA A 28 3.14 -10.78 -9.74
CA ALA A 28 3.20 -12.22 -9.96
C ALA A 28 3.33 -12.60 -11.44
N MET A 29 2.53 -11.98 -12.32
CA MET A 29 2.61 -12.22 -13.77
C MET A 29 3.95 -11.75 -14.34
N SER A 30 4.41 -10.57 -13.96
CA SER A 30 5.73 -10.04 -14.36
C SER A 30 6.87 -10.94 -13.89
N ALA A 31 6.82 -11.44 -12.65
CA ALA A 31 7.83 -12.36 -12.12
C ALA A 31 7.87 -13.70 -12.89
N LEU A 32 6.72 -14.18 -13.35
CA LEU A 32 6.59 -15.38 -14.18
C LEU A 32 6.90 -15.14 -15.67
N ARG A 33 7.20 -13.89 -16.06
CA ARG A 33 7.43 -13.47 -17.45
C ARG A 33 6.22 -13.76 -18.35
N TYR A 34 5.02 -13.72 -17.79
CA TYR A 34 3.80 -13.75 -18.56
C TYR A 34 3.31 -12.34 -18.82
N ASP A 35 2.74 -12.12 -20.01
CA ASP A 35 1.88 -10.96 -20.23
C ASP A 35 0.74 -11.03 -19.22
N ALA A 36 0.44 -9.92 -18.54
CA ALA A 36 -0.61 -9.87 -17.53
C ALA A 36 -1.96 -9.58 -18.21
N PRO A 37 -2.72 -10.62 -18.64
CA PRO A 37 -3.83 -10.43 -19.56
C PRO A 37 -5.01 -9.83 -18.79
N GLY A 38 -5.67 -8.81 -19.36
CA GLY A 38 -6.80 -8.15 -18.72
C GLY A 38 -6.43 -6.98 -17.80
N LEU A 39 -5.14 -6.65 -17.65
CA LEU A 39 -4.67 -5.44 -16.97
C LEU A 39 -4.45 -4.24 -17.90
N HIS A 40 -4.97 -4.24 -19.13
CA HIS A 40 -4.87 -3.11 -20.05
C HIS A 40 -5.33 -1.75 -19.45
N PHE A 41 -6.29 -1.78 -18.52
CA PHE A 41 -6.71 -0.57 -17.79
C PHE A 41 -5.62 -0.03 -16.84
N PHE A 42 -4.74 -0.90 -16.35
CA PHE A 42 -3.58 -0.60 -15.52
C PHE A 42 -2.28 -0.47 -16.32
N ASP A 43 -2.34 -0.33 -17.65
CA ASP A 43 -1.17 -0.03 -18.50
C ASP A 43 -0.45 1.27 -18.09
N SER A 44 -1.08 2.09 -17.23
CA SER A 44 -0.39 3.15 -16.50
C SER A 44 0.15 2.64 -15.15
N PRO A 45 1.48 2.53 -14.99
CA PRO A 45 2.10 2.11 -13.72
C PRO A 45 1.70 2.98 -12.53
N ILE A 46 1.30 4.24 -12.80
CA ILE A 46 0.83 5.20 -11.80
C ILE A 46 -0.44 4.70 -11.10
N LEU A 47 -1.32 3.97 -11.80
CA LEU A 47 -2.54 3.42 -11.21
C LEU A 47 -2.22 2.30 -10.22
N ILE A 48 -1.25 1.45 -10.54
CA ILE A 48 -0.77 0.39 -9.64
C ILE A 48 -0.14 1.01 -8.38
N LEU A 49 0.72 2.03 -8.56
CA LEU A 49 1.29 2.78 -7.44
C LEU A 49 0.21 3.46 -6.59
N GLY A 50 -0.82 4.01 -7.23
CA GLY A 50 -1.98 4.60 -6.57
C GLY A 50 -2.73 3.59 -5.69
N THR A 51 -2.99 2.38 -6.21
CA THR A 51 -3.65 1.32 -5.42
C THR A 51 -2.83 0.92 -4.20
N LEU A 52 -1.50 0.76 -4.34
CA LEU A 52 -0.60 0.46 -3.23
C LEU A 52 -0.56 1.58 -2.20
N ALA A 53 -0.50 2.85 -2.64
CA ALA A 53 -0.51 4.00 -1.75
C ALA A 53 -1.80 4.09 -0.93
N ILE A 54 -2.95 3.82 -1.54
CA ILE A 54 -4.24 3.80 -0.85
C ILE A 54 -4.30 2.61 0.13
N ALA A 55 -3.87 1.42 -0.29
CA ALA A 55 -3.83 0.24 0.59
C ALA A 55 -2.97 0.48 1.84
N PHE A 56 -1.78 1.08 1.65
CA PHE A 56 -0.91 1.49 2.73
C PHE A 56 -1.58 2.54 3.63
N ALA A 57 -2.15 3.61 3.06
CA ALA A 57 -2.75 4.69 3.83
C ALA A 57 -3.96 4.23 4.67
N VAL A 58 -4.82 3.38 4.10
CA VAL A 58 -5.99 2.81 4.81
C VAL A 58 -5.53 1.97 6.00
N ASN A 59 -4.54 1.11 5.80
CA ASN A 59 -4.03 0.26 6.87
C ASN A 59 -3.21 1.04 7.92
N ALA A 60 -2.37 1.97 7.48
CA ALA A 60 -1.60 2.83 8.36
C ALA A 60 -2.53 3.66 9.27
N ARG A 61 -3.59 4.24 8.71
CA ARG A 61 -4.62 4.97 9.47
C ARG A 61 -5.37 4.07 10.46
N SER A 62 -5.55 2.78 10.15
CA SER A 62 -6.20 1.83 11.06
C SER A 62 -5.33 1.48 12.27
N ILE A 63 -3.99 1.56 12.15
CA ILE A 63 -3.07 1.22 13.24
C ILE A 63 -2.53 2.46 13.96
N LEU A 64 -2.49 3.62 13.31
CA LEU A 64 -1.91 4.85 13.83
C LEU A 64 -3.00 5.84 14.22
N SER A 65 -3.05 6.21 15.50
CA SER A 65 -3.91 7.28 16.02
C SER A 65 -3.03 8.41 16.54
N VAL A 66 -3.08 9.56 15.88
CA VAL A 66 -2.40 10.78 16.31
C VAL A 66 -3.43 11.76 16.86
N LYS A 67 -3.24 12.23 18.09
CA LYS A 67 -4.04 13.30 18.69
C LYS A 67 -3.11 14.40 19.15
N VAL A 68 -3.48 15.63 18.81
CA VAL A 68 -2.87 16.82 19.42
C VAL A 68 -3.78 17.23 20.55
N GLU A 69 -3.29 17.13 21.78
CA GLU A 69 -4.02 17.64 22.94
C GLU A 69 -3.62 19.12 23.12
N PRO A 70 -4.59 20.05 23.01
CA PRO A 70 -4.32 21.47 23.16
C PRO A 70 -4.15 21.81 24.65
N GLU A 71 -3.10 21.26 25.26
CA GLU A 71 -2.55 21.71 26.53
C GLU A 71 -1.54 22.84 26.29
N LYS A 72 -1.09 23.51 27.35
CA LYS A 72 0.02 24.47 27.30
C LYS A 72 1.21 23.86 28.07
N PRO A 73 2.22 23.30 27.40
CA PRO A 73 2.44 23.22 25.95
C PRO A 73 1.58 22.13 25.27
N PRO A 74 1.34 22.23 23.95
CA PRO A 74 0.58 21.22 23.22
C PRO A 74 1.33 19.88 23.24
N VAL A 75 0.62 18.81 23.59
CA VAL A 75 1.20 17.46 23.67
C VAL A 75 0.67 16.60 22.53
N LEU A 76 1.59 15.99 21.76
CA LEU A 76 1.26 15.04 20.72
C LEU A 76 1.14 13.64 21.32
N LYS A 77 -0.07 13.07 21.33
CA LYS A 77 -0.31 11.68 21.74
C LYS A 77 -0.39 10.79 20.51
N ILE A 78 0.58 9.90 20.37
CA ILE A 78 0.63 8.88 19.31
C ILE A 78 0.28 7.53 19.94
N ALA A 79 -0.73 6.87 19.41
CA ALA A 79 -1.11 5.52 19.81
C ALA A 79 -1.01 4.58 18.61
N LEU A 80 -0.42 3.40 18.82
CA LEU A 80 -0.26 2.37 17.81
C LEU A 80 -1.04 1.11 18.21
N SER A 81 -2.03 0.73 17.41
CA SER A 81 -2.79 -0.51 17.56
C SER A 81 -2.19 -1.56 16.64
N LEU A 82 -1.22 -2.33 17.13
CA LEU A 82 -0.61 -3.42 16.37
C LEU A 82 -1.63 -4.54 16.11
N ARG A 83 -2.11 -4.62 14.87
CA ARG A 83 -3.04 -5.66 14.40
C ARG A 83 -2.36 -6.44 13.31
N ILE A 84 -2.29 -7.76 13.48
CA ILE A 84 -1.51 -8.66 12.61
C ILE A 84 -1.92 -8.52 11.15
N TRP A 85 -3.22 -8.45 10.84
CA TRP A 85 -3.72 -8.33 9.47
C TRP A 85 -3.32 -7.01 8.80
N ASN A 86 -3.57 -5.87 9.46
CA ASN A 86 -3.19 -4.57 8.92
C ASN A 86 -1.66 -4.44 8.77
N LEU A 87 -0.89 -5.02 9.70
CA LEU A 87 0.58 -5.07 9.59
C LEU A 87 1.03 -5.94 8.42
N ALA A 88 0.43 -7.10 8.22
CA ALA A 88 0.72 -7.97 7.09
C ALA A 88 0.43 -7.28 5.76
N GLU A 89 -0.69 -6.57 5.66
CA GLU A 89 -1.06 -5.79 4.47
C GLU A 89 -0.09 -4.63 4.21
N ILE A 90 0.35 -3.92 5.26
CA ILE A 90 1.38 -2.87 5.14
C ILE A 90 2.69 -3.47 4.65
N LEU A 91 3.14 -4.58 5.24
CA LEU A 91 4.38 -5.25 4.83
C LEU A 91 4.29 -5.73 3.38
N LEU A 92 3.17 -6.32 2.98
CA LEU A 92 2.95 -6.76 1.61
C LEU A 92 2.92 -5.58 0.64
N ALA A 93 2.26 -4.48 0.98
CA ALA A 93 2.24 -3.27 0.17
C ALA A 93 3.66 -2.70 -0.04
N LEU A 94 4.48 -2.68 1.02
CA LEU A 94 5.87 -2.21 0.95
C LEU A 94 6.75 -3.15 0.10
N LEU A 95 6.56 -4.47 0.21
CA LEU A 95 7.25 -5.45 -0.61
C LEU A 95 6.92 -5.28 -2.10
N LEU A 96 5.63 -5.16 -2.43
CA LEU A 96 5.17 -4.94 -3.81
C LEU A 96 5.68 -3.60 -4.35
N LEU A 97 5.66 -2.54 -3.54
CA LEU A 97 6.22 -1.25 -3.91
C LEU A 97 7.72 -1.34 -4.20
N GLY A 98 8.47 -2.05 -3.37
CA GLY A 98 9.89 -2.31 -3.58
C GLY A 98 10.16 -3.08 -4.88
N ALA A 99 9.35 -4.12 -5.17
CA ALA A 99 9.45 -4.88 -6.41
C ALA A 99 9.19 -4.00 -7.64
N LEU A 100 8.17 -3.14 -7.61
CA LEU A 100 7.86 -2.21 -8.70
C LEU A 100 8.95 -1.15 -8.90
N PHE A 101 9.51 -0.62 -7.81
CA PHE A 101 10.64 0.32 -7.93
C PHE A 101 11.89 -0.34 -8.47
N ALA A 102 12.20 -1.57 -8.04
CA ALA A 102 13.31 -2.34 -8.58
C ALA A 102 13.11 -2.61 -10.07
N TYR A 103 11.89 -2.99 -10.48
CA TYR A 103 11.53 -3.19 -11.87
C TYR A 103 11.73 -1.92 -12.71
N ALA A 104 11.14 -0.79 -12.28
CA ALA A 104 11.28 0.48 -12.97
C ALA A 104 12.73 0.98 -13.01
N PHE A 105 13.50 0.73 -11.95
CA PHE A 105 14.92 1.04 -11.91
C PHE A 105 15.69 0.19 -12.94
N VAL A 106 15.52 -1.13 -12.92
CA VAL A 106 16.18 -2.04 -13.88
C VAL A 106 15.84 -1.61 -15.31
N GLU A 107 14.56 -1.43 -15.65
CA GLU A 107 14.15 -1.00 -16.99
C GLU A 107 14.78 0.33 -17.42
N ASN A 108 14.93 1.28 -16.50
CA ASN A 108 15.48 2.59 -16.83
C ASN A 108 17.03 2.62 -16.90
N PHE A 109 17.70 1.65 -16.27
CA PHE A 109 19.17 1.55 -16.24
C PHE A 109 19.75 0.42 -17.11
N GLU A 110 18.92 -0.42 -17.73
CA GLU A 110 19.42 -1.35 -18.74
C GLU A 110 20.01 -0.57 -19.93
N PRO A 111 21.24 -0.89 -20.37
CA PRO A 111 21.82 -0.26 -21.53
C PRO A 111 20.90 -0.46 -22.72
N ARG A 112 20.35 0.63 -23.25
CA ARG A 112 19.61 0.57 -24.50
C ARG A 112 20.61 0.11 -25.56
N LEU A 113 20.42 -1.10 -26.08
CA LEU A 113 21.13 -1.53 -27.27
C LEU A 113 20.73 -0.56 -28.38
N VAL A 114 21.55 0.45 -28.62
CA VAL A 114 21.42 1.36 -29.75
C VAL A 114 21.64 0.48 -30.98
N ARG A 115 20.55 0.19 -31.69
CA ARG A 115 20.56 -0.56 -32.95
C ARG A 115 20.46 0.41 -34.12
#